data_AF-A0A523NAF4-F1
#
_entry.id   AF-A0A523NAF4-F1
#
_cell.length_a   1.000
_cell.length_b   1.000
_cell.length_c   1.000
_cell.angle_alpha   90.00
_cell.angle_beta   90.00
_cell.angle_gamma   90.00
#
_symmetry.space_group_name_H-M   'P 1'
#
loop_
_entity.id
_entity.type
_entity.pdbx_description
1 polymer ?
#
loop_
_entity_poly.entity_id
_entity_poly.type
_entity_poly.pdbx_seq_one_letter_code
_entity_poly.pdbx_strand_id
1 'polypeptide(L)'
;MEMTMVFARTPGGNWVGVLDVPAQGLSGLPFTRVRRDDDTITATLEIPDSGVQVTGQIVENEQRLTGTFSQGPFALEIDFPRDNDYAVPTINRPQHPEPPYPYTMRDVTVEHPDGHTLAGTLTIPAGAGPFAAAVMITGSGPQDRDETLFGHKPFHVIADYLARNGIAVLRCDDRGTGESGGSFEGATTADFATDTLAAMQYLATVEGIDARRVGLIGHSEGGVIAPMVA
;
A
#
# COMPACT_ATOMS: atom_id res chain seq x y z
N MET A 1 -17.07 -5.28 -2.50
CA MET A 1 -15.71 -5.87 -2.59
C MET A 1 -15.90 -7.33 -2.91
N GLU A 2 -15.30 -7.82 -4.00
CA GLU A 2 -15.34 -9.24 -4.34
C GLU A 2 -14.22 -9.94 -3.56
N MET A 3 -14.58 -10.86 -2.68
CA MET A 3 -13.68 -11.68 -1.88
C MET A 3 -13.97 -13.14 -2.22
N THR A 4 -12.92 -13.90 -2.47
CA THR A 4 -13.01 -15.35 -2.70
C THR A 4 -12.19 -16.05 -1.63
N MET A 5 -12.77 -17.04 -0.98
CA MET A 5 -12.06 -17.87 0.00
C MET A 5 -11.88 -19.26 -0.59
N VAL A 6 -10.63 -19.66 -0.76
CA VAL A 6 -10.30 -20.97 -1.33
C VAL A 6 -9.88 -21.87 -0.18
N PHE A 7 -10.62 -22.95 0.04
CA PHE A 7 -10.31 -23.95 1.06
C PHE A 7 -9.94 -25.28 0.40
N ALA A 8 -8.93 -25.95 0.94
CA ALA A 8 -8.49 -27.26 0.49
C ALA A 8 -8.26 -28.21 1.67
N ARG A 9 -8.39 -29.51 1.41
CA ARG A 9 -7.98 -30.56 2.35
C ARG A 9 -6.57 -31.02 2.03
N THR A 10 -5.73 -31.05 3.05
CA THR A 10 -4.42 -31.69 2.95
C THR A 10 -4.57 -33.22 2.92
N PRO A 11 -3.58 -33.98 2.43
CA PRO A 11 -3.59 -35.44 2.47
C PRO A 11 -3.78 -36.04 3.88
N GLY A 12 -3.41 -35.27 4.93
CA GLY A 12 -3.60 -35.63 6.34
C GLY A 12 -4.98 -35.30 6.92
N GLY A 13 -5.91 -34.79 6.10
CA GLY A 13 -7.28 -34.46 6.51
C GLY A 13 -7.46 -33.07 7.13
N ASN A 14 -6.39 -32.31 7.33
CA ASN A 14 -6.47 -30.93 7.85
C ASN A 14 -6.96 -29.97 6.76
N TRP A 15 -7.77 -28.99 7.16
CA TRP A 15 -8.17 -27.88 6.31
C TRP A 15 -7.08 -26.81 6.24
N VAL A 16 -6.83 -26.32 5.05
CA VAL A 16 -6.04 -25.11 4.76
C VAL A 16 -6.89 -24.20 3.90
N GLY A 17 -6.57 -22.91 3.89
CA GLY A 17 -7.22 -22.00 2.98
C GLY A 17 -6.40 -20.76 2.71
N VAL A 18 -6.77 -20.09 1.63
CA VAL A 18 -6.25 -18.79 1.26
C VAL A 18 -7.42 -17.83 1.04
N LEU A 19 -7.16 -16.56 1.31
CA LEU A 19 -8.03 -15.46 0.92
C LEU A 19 -7.50 -14.86 -0.38
N ASP A 20 -8.38 -14.82 -1.37
CA ASP A 20 -8.21 -14.02 -2.56
C ASP A 20 -9.13 -12.81 -2.46
N VAL A 21 -8.59 -11.63 -2.76
CA VAL A 21 -9.38 -10.42 -2.94
C VAL A 21 -9.04 -9.89 -4.33
N PRO A 22 -9.65 -10.43 -5.40
CA PRO A 22 -9.30 -10.06 -6.78
C PRO A 22 -9.52 -8.57 -7.06
N ALA A 23 -10.52 -7.95 -6.42
CA ALA A 23 -10.70 -6.51 -6.49
C ALA A 23 -9.51 -5.70 -5.93
N GLN A 24 -8.63 -6.35 -5.18
CA GLN A 24 -7.41 -5.82 -4.58
C GLN A 24 -6.15 -6.53 -5.09
N GLY A 25 -6.22 -7.40 -6.10
CA GLY A 25 -5.03 -8.14 -6.57
C GLY A 25 -4.25 -8.92 -5.52
N LEU A 26 -4.90 -9.22 -4.40
CA LEU A 26 -4.40 -10.16 -3.43
C LEU A 26 -4.87 -11.54 -3.86
N SER A 27 -3.91 -12.46 -4.02
CA SER A 27 -4.18 -13.86 -4.28
C SER A 27 -3.29 -14.73 -3.40
N GLY A 28 -3.85 -15.80 -2.85
CA GLY A 28 -3.09 -16.79 -2.11
C GLY A 28 -2.70 -16.36 -0.70
N LEU A 29 -3.36 -15.36 -0.08
CA LEU A 29 -3.04 -14.96 1.29
C LEU A 29 -3.41 -16.10 2.26
N PRO A 30 -2.44 -16.79 2.88
CA PRO A 30 -2.74 -17.96 3.68
C PRO A 30 -3.43 -17.56 4.99
N PHE A 31 -4.54 -18.21 5.31
CA PHE A 31 -5.09 -18.10 6.66
C PHE A 31 -4.06 -18.63 7.67
N THR A 32 -3.76 -17.84 8.70
CA THR A 32 -2.83 -18.22 9.77
C THR A 32 -3.39 -19.36 10.62
N ARG A 33 -4.73 -19.51 10.64
CA ARG A 33 -5.40 -20.60 11.33
C ARG A 33 -6.69 -20.99 10.60
N VAL A 34 -6.85 -22.28 10.31
CA VAL A 34 -8.12 -22.84 9.84
C VAL A 34 -8.54 -23.97 10.78
N ARG A 35 -9.76 -23.90 11.30
CA ARG A 35 -10.35 -24.91 12.19
C ARG A 35 -11.73 -25.28 11.69
N ARG A 36 -12.08 -26.56 11.83
CA ARG A 36 -13.42 -27.05 11.58
C ARG A 36 -13.98 -27.73 12.82
N ASP A 37 -15.12 -27.24 13.29
CA ASP A 37 -15.93 -27.84 14.34
C ASP A 37 -17.31 -28.14 13.75
N ASP A 38 -17.63 -29.41 13.55
CA ASP A 38 -18.83 -29.90 12.83
C ASP A 38 -19.00 -29.27 11.43
N ASP A 39 -19.99 -28.37 11.26
CA ASP A 39 -20.29 -27.64 10.03
C ASP A 39 -19.70 -26.20 10.03
N THR A 40 -18.93 -25.84 11.05
CA THR A 40 -18.35 -24.49 11.18
C THR A 40 -16.88 -24.47 10.77
N ILE A 41 -16.47 -23.56 9.88
CA ILE A 41 -15.06 -23.34 9.51
C ILE A 41 -14.59 -21.95 9.94
N THR A 42 -13.86 -21.91 11.05
CA THR A 42 -13.21 -20.68 11.51
C THR A 42 -11.86 -20.53 10.81
N ALA A 43 -11.69 -19.47 10.01
CA ALA A 43 -10.50 -19.21 9.22
C ALA A 43 -9.91 -17.83 9.56
N THR A 44 -8.95 -17.78 10.49
CA THR A 44 -8.31 -16.53 10.91
C THR A 44 -7.15 -16.19 9.98
N LEU A 45 -7.12 -14.95 9.49
CA LEU A 45 -5.97 -14.35 8.81
C LEU A 45 -5.43 -13.25 9.73
N GLU A 46 -4.35 -13.53 10.46
CA GLU A 46 -3.67 -12.51 11.26
C GLU A 46 -2.57 -11.87 10.41
N ILE A 47 -2.79 -10.62 9.99
CA ILE A 47 -1.71 -9.76 9.48
C ILE A 47 -1.31 -8.83 10.64
N PRO A 48 -0.04 -8.81 11.07
CA PRO A 48 0.43 -7.92 12.14
C PRO A 48 -0.07 -6.49 11.93
N ASP A 49 -0.58 -5.88 13.00
CA ASP A 49 -1.09 -4.49 13.04
C ASP A 49 -2.31 -4.17 12.13
N SER A 50 -2.86 -5.13 11.39
CA SER A 50 -4.02 -4.91 10.51
C SER A 50 -5.40 -5.12 11.15
N GLY A 51 -5.45 -5.87 12.27
CA GLY A 51 -6.69 -6.24 12.96
C GLY A 51 -7.69 -7.03 12.10
N VAL A 52 -7.27 -7.65 11.00
CA VAL A 52 -8.15 -8.47 10.14
C VAL A 52 -8.44 -9.80 10.82
N GLN A 53 -9.71 -10.20 10.85
CA GLN A 53 -10.15 -11.53 11.28
C GLN A 53 -11.33 -11.97 10.43
N VAL A 54 -11.27 -13.20 9.92
CA VAL A 54 -12.38 -13.81 9.17
C VAL A 54 -12.94 -14.97 9.99
N THR A 55 -14.26 -15.09 10.06
CA THR A 55 -14.93 -16.25 10.66
C THR A 55 -16.00 -16.74 9.69
N GLY A 56 -15.96 -18.03 9.35
CA GLY A 56 -16.91 -18.65 8.43
C GLY A 56 -17.64 -19.85 9.04
N GLN A 57 -18.76 -20.21 8.43
CA GLN A 57 -19.50 -21.44 8.67
C GLN A 57 -19.89 -22.02 7.31
N ILE A 58 -19.59 -23.30 7.07
CA ILE A 58 -20.00 -23.97 5.84
C ILE A 58 -21.36 -24.63 6.10
N VAL A 59 -22.42 -24.08 5.54
CA VAL A 59 -23.78 -24.60 5.77
C VAL A 59 -24.20 -25.52 4.62
N GLU A 60 -24.67 -26.72 4.98
CA GLU A 60 -25.35 -27.75 4.18
C GLU A 60 -24.70 -28.15 2.82
N ASN A 61 -24.30 -29.43 2.71
CA ASN A 61 -23.75 -30.06 1.49
C ASN A 61 -22.51 -29.36 0.87
N GLU A 62 -21.79 -28.57 1.66
CA GLU A 62 -20.60 -27.82 1.25
C GLU A 62 -20.84 -26.85 0.07
N GLN A 63 -22.08 -26.37 -0.15
CA GLN A 63 -22.41 -25.52 -1.31
C GLN A 63 -22.35 -24.01 -1.01
N ARG A 64 -22.33 -23.61 0.27
CA ARG A 64 -22.23 -22.20 0.68
C ARG A 64 -21.35 -22.02 1.90
N LEU A 65 -20.66 -20.89 1.95
CA LEU A 65 -19.95 -20.38 3.13
C LEU A 65 -20.64 -19.10 3.60
N THR A 66 -21.27 -19.16 4.76
CA THR A 66 -21.87 -17.99 5.43
C THR A 66 -21.07 -17.62 6.66
N GLY A 67 -20.98 -16.36 7.04
CA GLY A 67 -20.26 -15.97 8.25
C GLY A 67 -20.05 -14.47 8.36
N THR A 68 -19.00 -14.08 9.07
CA THR A 68 -18.69 -12.67 9.31
C THR A 68 -17.21 -12.40 9.03
N PHE A 69 -16.95 -11.46 8.12
CA PHE A 69 -15.64 -10.83 7.95
C PHE A 69 -15.54 -9.64 8.90
N SER A 70 -14.44 -9.50 9.63
CA SER A 70 -14.19 -8.37 10.53
C SER A 70 -12.81 -7.76 10.31
N GLN A 71 -12.73 -6.43 10.34
CA GLN A 71 -11.47 -5.69 10.34
C GLN A 71 -11.59 -4.51 11.32
N GLY A 72 -10.90 -4.61 12.45
CA GLY A 72 -11.06 -3.63 13.54
C GLY A 72 -12.54 -3.48 13.95
N PRO A 73 -13.11 -2.27 13.96
CA PRO A 73 -14.52 -2.04 14.31
C PRO A 73 -15.52 -2.40 13.19
N PHE A 74 -15.04 -2.73 11.98
CA PHE A 74 -15.90 -3.05 10.85
C PHE A 74 -16.22 -4.54 10.81
N ALA A 75 -17.49 -4.88 10.59
CA ALA A 75 -17.94 -6.25 10.38
C ALA A 75 -18.91 -6.32 9.18
N LEU A 76 -18.76 -7.35 8.36
CA LEU A 76 -19.57 -7.62 7.18
C LEU A 76 -20.04 -9.07 7.22
N GLU A 77 -21.34 -9.29 7.04
CA GLU A 77 -21.87 -10.63 6.76
C GLU A 77 -21.36 -11.09 5.39
N ILE A 78 -20.85 -12.31 5.33
CA ILE A 78 -20.44 -12.98 4.09
C ILE A 78 -21.40 -14.12 3.79
N ASP A 79 -21.75 -14.28 2.52
CA ASP A 79 -22.56 -15.38 2.00
C ASP A 79 -22.04 -15.72 0.60
N PHE A 80 -21.08 -16.64 0.55
CA PHE A 80 -20.40 -17.05 -0.67
C PHE A 80 -20.95 -18.38 -1.17
N PRO A 81 -21.48 -18.45 -2.40
CA PRO A 81 -21.73 -19.74 -3.04
C PRO A 81 -20.39 -20.44 -3.34
N ARG A 82 -20.38 -21.77 -3.30
CA ARG A 82 -19.23 -22.56 -3.74
C ARG A 82 -19.04 -22.42 -5.24
N ASP A 83 -17.82 -22.11 -5.62
CA ASP A 83 -17.36 -22.15 -7.01
C ASP A 83 -16.21 -23.16 -7.11
N ASN A 84 -16.40 -24.23 -7.90
CA ASN A 84 -15.37 -25.24 -8.13
C ASN A 84 -14.49 -24.90 -9.36
N ASP A 85 -14.88 -23.90 -10.15
CA ASP A 85 -14.20 -23.48 -11.38
C ASP A 85 -13.46 -22.15 -11.20
N TYR A 86 -13.31 -21.67 -9.95
CA TYR A 86 -12.63 -20.43 -9.65
C TYR A 86 -11.17 -20.45 -10.12
N ALA A 87 -10.84 -19.52 -11.00
CA ALA A 87 -9.48 -19.21 -11.42
C ALA A 87 -9.15 -17.79 -10.96
N VAL A 88 -7.95 -17.59 -10.39
CA VAL A 88 -7.49 -16.27 -9.96
C VAL A 88 -7.53 -15.32 -11.16
N PRO A 89 -8.35 -14.26 -11.14
CA PRO A 89 -8.48 -13.36 -12.26
C PRO A 89 -7.14 -12.67 -12.55
N THR A 90 -6.75 -12.57 -13.82
CA THR A 90 -5.63 -11.72 -14.21
C THR A 90 -6.09 -10.27 -14.15
N ILE A 91 -5.49 -9.47 -13.28
CA ILE A 91 -5.96 -8.11 -13.04
C ILE A 91 -5.21 -7.16 -13.95
N ASN A 92 -5.84 -6.81 -15.06
CA ASN A 92 -5.33 -5.82 -15.99
C ASN A 92 -5.82 -4.42 -15.58
N ARG A 93 -4.95 -3.62 -14.95
CA ARG A 93 -5.24 -2.23 -14.53
C ARG A 93 -4.23 -1.27 -15.16
N PRO A 94 -4.38 -0.95 -16.47
CA PRO A 94 -3.46 -0.06 -17.16
C PRO A 94 -3.71 1.38 -16.71
N GLN A 95 -3.08 1.78 -15.62
CA GLN A 95 -3.11 3.15 -15.10
C GLN A 95 -1.71 3.71 -14.87
N HIS A 96 -0.66 2.87 -14.99
CA HIS A 96 0.71 3.34 -14.84
C HIS A 96 1.09 4.20 -16.06
N PRO A 97 1.65 5.40 -15.84
CA PRO A 97 2.18 6.22 -16.92
C PRO A 97 3.23 5.48 -17.75
N GLU A 98 3.11 5.50 -19.07
CA GLU A 98 4.08 4.91 -19.99
C GLU A 98 4.93 5.98 -20.71
N PRO A 99 6.20 5.69 -21.03
CA PRO A 99 7.03 6.59 -21.81
C PRO A 99 6.53 6.73 -23.27
N PRO A 100 6.89 7.85 -23.96
CA PRO A 100 7.76 8.91 -23.49
C PRO A 100 7.06 9.87 -22.52
N TYR A 101 7.73 10.19 -21.42
CA TYR A 101 7.24 11.17 -20.44
C TYR A 101 7.52 12.60 -20.92
N PRO A 102 6.59 13.56 -20.74
CA PRO A 102 6.82 14.97 -21.04
C PRO A 102 7.57 15.70 -19.92
N TYR A 103 8.23 14.96 -19.04
CA TYR A 103 8.96 15.42 -17.85
C TYR A 103 10.15 14.50 -17.62
N THR A 104 11.03 14.86 -16.70
CA THR A 104 12.18 14.01 -16.33
C THR A 104 11.97 13.40 -14.95
N MET A 105 12.44 12.17 -14.76
CA MET A 105 12.55 11.53 -13.46
C MET A 105 14.02 11.24 -13.19
N ARG A 106 14.44 11.40 -11.94
CA ARG A 106 15.75 10.93 -11.47
C ARG A 106 15.65 10.37 -10.08
N ASP A 107 16.44 9.35 -9.81
CA ASP A 107 16.59 8.83 -8.46
C ASP A 107 17.43 9.79 -7.62
N VAL A 108 17.08 9.87 -6.35
CA VAL A 108 17.67 10.77 -5.37
C VAL A 108 17.87 10.03 -4.05
N THR A 109 18.84 10.49 -3.28
CA THR A 109 19.08 10.05 -1.92
C THR A 109 18.90 11.26 -1.01
N VAL A 110 18.02 11.14 -0.03
CA VAL A 110 17.77 12.13 1.00
C VAL A 110 18.51 11.69 2.27
N GLU A 111 19.43 12.50 2.75
CA GLU A 111 20.12 12.26 4.02
C GLU A 111 19.19 12.61 5.18
N HIS A 112 19.03 11.68 6.13
CA HIS A 112 18.26 11.92 7.35
C HIS A 112 19.20 12.30 8.52
N PRO A 113 18.83 13.27 9.38
CA PRO A 113 19.66 13.66 10.54
C PRO A 113 20.04 12.51 11.50
N ASP A 114 19.21 11.46 11.58
CA ASP A 114 19.47 10.28 12.41
C ASP A 114 20.48 9.29 11.78
N GLY A 115 21.04 9.62 10.61
CA GLY A 115 22.15 8.90 9.99
C GLY A 115 21.75 7.80 9.00
N HIS A 116 20.45 7.60 8.74
CA HIS A 116 19.97 6.80 7.61
C HIS A 116 19.71 7.67 6.38
N THR A 117 19.46 7.01 5.24
CA THR A 117 19.08 7.66 3.99
C THR A 117 17.71 7.19 3.53
N LEU A 118 16.99 8.08 2.85
CA LEU A 118 15.75 7.74 2.15
C LEU A 118 16.03 7.73 0.64
N ALA A 119 15.81 6.60 0.00
CA ALA A 119 15.86 6.50 -1.45
C ALA A 119 14.54 7.00 -2.04
N GLY A 120 14.62 7.79 -3.10
CA GLY A 120 13.42 8.33 -3.71
C GLY A 120 13.58 8.63 -5.18
N THR A 121 12.48 9.06 -5.80
CA THR A 121 12.45 9.51 -7.19
C THR A 121 11.87 10.91 -7.24
N LEU A 122 12.63 11.84 -7.82
CA LEU A 122 12.21 13.20 -8.09
C LEU A 122 11.69 13.31 -9.53
N THR A 123 10.42 13.65 -9.67
CA THR A 123 9.76 13.93 -10.95
C THR A 123 9.74 15.44 -11.18
N ILE A 124 10.34 15.91 -12.28
CA ILE A 124 10.56 17.33 -12.57
C ILE A 124 9.85 17.70 -13.87
N PRO A 125 8.92 18.68 -13.87
CA PRO A 125 8.21 19.14 -15.07
C PRO A 125 9.16 19.63 -16.17
N ALA A 126 8.73 19.57 -17.43
CA ALA A 126 9.42 20.28 -18.49
C ALA A 126 9.27 21.80 -18.34
N GLY A 127 10.31 22.55 -18.72
CA GLY A 127 10.32 24.02 -18.70
C GLY A 127 11.47 24.60 -17.87
N ALA A 128 11.45 25.92 -17.68
CA ALA A 128 12.57 26.66 -17.08
C ALA A 128 12.50 26.82 -15.54
N GLY A 129 11.41 26.38 -14.89
CA GLY A 129 11.21 26.59 -13.45
C GLY A 129 11.18 28.08 -13.03
N PRO A 130 11.32 28.40 -11.73
CA PRO A 130 11.33 27.43 -10.63
C PRO A 130 9.92 26.85 -10.40
N PHE A 131 9.84 25.55 -10.17
CA PHE A 131 8.59 24.82 -10.02
C PHE A 131 8.11 24.85 -8.56
N ALA A 132 6.79 24.89 -8.37
CA ALA A 132 6.23 24.43 -7.10
C ALA A 132 6.53 22.92 -6.97
N ALA A 133 6.62 22.42 -5.74
CA ALA A 133 6.89 21.01 -5.49
C ALA A 133 5.98 20.41 -4.43
N ALA A 134 5.88 19.09 -4.42
CA ALA A 134 5.19 18.34 -3.38
C ALA A 134 6.02 17.13 -2.93
N VAL A 135 5.99 16.84 -1.63
CA VAL A 135 6.40 15.53 -1.09
C VAL A 135 5.14 14.68 -0.94
N MET A 136 5.17 13.46 -1.47
CA MET A 136 4.11 12.48 -1.21
C MET A 136 4.47 11.63 0.01
N ILE A 137 3.50 11.42 0.89
CA ILE A 137 3.67 10.71 2.16
C ILE A 137 2.73 9.51 2.16
N THR A 138 3.34 8.33 2.23
CA THR A 138 2.71 7.01 2.21
C THR A 138 1.81 6.78 3.45
N GLY A 139 0.97 5.75 3.36
CA GLY A 139 0.19 5.25 4.49
C GLY A 139 0.98 4.36 5.45
N SER A 140 0.26 3.66 6.33
CA SER A 140 0.86 2.75 7.32
C SER A 140 1.51 1.51 6.71
N GLY A 141 2.50 0.98 7.43
CA GLY A 141 3.28 -0.17 7.02
C GLY A 141 4.53 0.23 6.23
N PRO A 142 5.40 -0.74 5.90
CA PRO A 142 6.57 -0.48 5.07
C PRO A 142 6.14 -0.30 3.60
N GLN A 143 6.13 0.94 3.09
CA GLN A 143 5.71 1.24 1.71
C GLN A 143 6.90 1.64 0.82
N ASP A 144 6.79 1.31 -0.47
CA ASP A 144 7.69 1.87 -1.48
C ASP A 144 7.23 3.28 -1.92
N ARG A 145 8.09 3.99 -2.64
CA ARG A 145 7.83 5.35 -3.16
C ARG A 145 6.62 5.47 -4.09
N ASP A 146 6.09 4.36 -4.59
CA ASP A 146 4.92 4.34 -5.47
C ASP A 146 3.61 4.09 -4.70
N GLU A 147 3.70 3.84 -3.39
CA GLU A 147 2.64 3.31 -2.53
C GLU A 147 2.00 2.07 -3.18
N THR A 148 2.86 1.10 -3.54
CA THR A 148 2.40 -0.07 -4.29
C THR A 148 1.39 -0.89 -3.49
N LEU A 149 0.14 -0.81 -3.92
CA LEU A 149 -1.00 -1.42 -3.25
C LEU A 149 -1.85 -2.08 -4.32
N PHE A 150 -2.16 -3.36 -4.14
CA PHE A 150 -3.16 -4.05 -4.97
C PHE A 150 -2.85 -4.04 -6.47
N GLY A 151 -1.56 -4.13 -6.83
CA GLY A 151 -1.07 -4.04 -8.21
C GLY A 151 -1.10 -2.61 -8.79
N HIS A 152 -1.41 -1.61 -7.97
CA HIS A 152 -1.41 -0.21 -8.33
C HIS A 152 -0.18 0.51 -7.82
N LYS A 153 0.17 1.59 -8.51
CA LYS A 153 1.23 2.54 -8.14
C LYS A 153 0.61 3.94 -8.04
N PRO A 154 -0.31 4.18 -7.10
CA PRO A 154 -1.09 5.42 -7.05
C PRO A 154 -0.22 6.66 -6.99
N PHE A 155 0.90 6.64 -6.27
CA PHE A 155 1.79 7.80 -6.21
C PHE A 155 2.50 8.05 -7.54
N HIS A 156 2.74 7.03 -8.36
CA HIS A 156 3.26 7.22 -9.71
C HIS A 156 2.26 7.90 -10.64
N VAL A 157 0.99 7.52 -10.57
CA VAL A 157 -0.09 8.14 -11.35
C VAL A 157 -0.26 9.61 -10.96
N ILE A 158 -0.26 9.89 -9.65
CA ILE A 158 -0.41 11.26 -9.14
C ILE A 158 0.82 12.11 -9.50
N ALA A 159 2.04 11.56 -9.38
CA ALA A 159 3.25 12.26 -9.77
C ALA A 159 3.29 12.62 -11.27
N ASP A 160 2.87 11.72 -12.16
CA ASP A 160 2.73 12.02 -13.60
C ASP A 160 1.75 13.18 -13.83
N TYR A 161 0.58 13.12 -13.21
CA TYR A 161 -0.44 14.16 -13.37
C TYR A 161 0.09 15.52 -12.88
N LEU A 162 0.72 15.57 -11.71
CA LEU A 162 1.27 16.80 -11.14
C LEU A 162 2.42 17.35 -11.98
N ALA A 163 3.33 16.49 -12.46
CA ALA A 163 4.45 16.90 -13.30
C ALA A 163 4.00 17.47 -14.64
N ARG A 164 2.97 16.89 -15.27
CA ARG A 164 2.34 17.44 -16.48
C ARG A 164 1.70 18.82 -16.25
N ASN A 165 1.37 19.14 -15.00
CA ASN A 165 0.77 20.41 -14.60
C ASN A 165 1.77 21.36 -13.91
N GLY A 166 3.08 21.15 -14.08
CA GLY A 166 4.10 22.09 -13.62
C GLY A 166 4.45 22.01 -12.14
N ILE A 167 4.11 20.90 -11.47
CA ILE A 167 4.46 20.64 -10.07
C ILE A 167 5.47 19.49 -10.00
N ALA A 168 6.64 19.75 -9.42
CA ALA A 168 7.62 18.71 -9.15
C ALA A 168 7.18 17.83 -7.99
N VAL A 169 7.52 16.55 -8.02
CA VAL A 169 7.07 15.60 -6.99
C VAL A 169 8.22 14.74 -6.52
N LEU A 170 8.48 14.77 -5.21
CA LEU A 170 9.37 13.83 -4.54
C LEU A 170 8.55 12.73 -3.89
N ARG A 171 8.98 11.49 -4.12
CA ARG A 171 8.43 10.30 -3.48
C ARG A 171 9.61 9.46 -2.98
N CYS A 172 9.53 8.98 -1.75
CA CYS A 172 10.60 8.21 -1.12
C CYS A 172 10.07 6.85 -0.68
N ASP A 173 10.93 5.83 -0.67
CA ASP A 173 10.64 4.60 0.05
C ASP A 173 10.73 4.90 1.55
N ASP A 174 9.83 4.32 2.34
CA ASP A 174 9.86 4.51 3.79
C ASP A 174 11.16 3.98 4.40
N ARG A 175 11.56 4.51 5.57
CA ARG A 175 12.72 4.00 6.30
C ARG A 175 12.65 2.47 6.45
N GLY A 176 13.77 1.79 6.20
CA GLY A 176 13.88 0.33 6.24
C GLY A 176 13.10 -0.40 5.13
N THR A 177 12.60 0.30 4.11
CA THR A 177 11.83 -0.25 2.99
C THR A 177 12.49 0.08 1.66
N GLY A 178 12.33 -0.79 0.66
CA GLY A 178 12.87 -0.57 -0.67
C GLY A 178 14.39 -0.39 -0.65
N GLU A 179 14.84 0.76 -1.13
CA GLU A 179 16.27 1.13 -1.14
C GLU A 179 16.65 2.10 0.00
N SER A 180 15.69 2.48 0.84
CA SER A 180 15.94 3.33 2.02
C SER A 180 16.64 2.55 3.14
N GLY A 181 17.56 3.22 3.82
CA GLY A 181 18.18 2.72 5.04
C GLY A 181 17.29 2.90 6.27
N GLY A 182 17.84 2.63 7.46
CA GLY A 182 17.12 2.74 8.73
C GLY A 182 16.33 1.47 9.06
N SER A 183 15.39 1.58 10.01
CA SER A 183 14.53 0.48 10.44
C SER A 183 13.08 0.94 10.48
N PHE A 184 12.19 0.16 9.86
CA PHE A 184 10.74 0.30 10.03
C PHE A 184 10.30 -0.22 11.40
N GLU A 185 10.92 -1.31 11.88
CA GLU A 185 10.55 -1.92 13.17
C GLU A 185 10.78 -0.92 14.31
N GLY A 186 9.72 -0.65 15.08
CA GLY A 186 9.72 0.29 16.19
C GLY A 186 9.59 1.76 15.81
N ALA A 187 9.53 2.10 14.51
CA ALA A 187 9.28 3.46 14.06
C ALA A 187 7.85 3.89 14.35
N THR A 188 7.68 5.17 14.69
CA THR A 188 6.40 5.79 15.01
C THR A 188 5.98 6.79 13.93
N THR A 189 4.72 7.21 13.94
CA THR A 189 4.24 8.33 13.09
C THR A 189 5.08 9.61 13.26
N ALA A 190 5.63 9.85 14.46
CA ALA A 190 6.53 10.99 14.70
C ALA A 190 7.88 10.83 14.01
N ASP A 191 8.38 9.61 13.90
CA ASP A 191 9.59 9.30 13.16
C ASP A 191 9.36 9.48 11.63
N PHE A 192 8.24 9.01 11.11
CA PHE A 192 7.90 9.25 9.69
C PHE A 192 7.66 10.75 9.38
N ALA A 193 7.29 11.55 10.38
CA ALA A 193 7.26 13.01 10.24
C ALA A 193 8.66 13.62 10.12
N THR A 194 9.68 13.07 10.80
CA THR A 194 11.07 13.54 10.61
C THR A 194 11.62 13.14 9.25
N ASP A 195 11.27 11.95 8.73
CA ASP A 195 11.58 11.56 7.35
C ASP A 195 10.98 12.53 6.33
N THR A 196 9.70 12.85 6.51
CA THR A 196 8.98 13.79 5.64
C THR A 196 9.62 15.19 5.70
N LEU A 197 10.02 15.64 6.89
CA LEU A 197 10.72 16.91 7.05
C LEU A 197 12.08 16.91 6.32
N ALA A 198 12.85 15.82 6.40
CA ALA A 198 14.10 15.67 5.66
C ALA A 198 13.88 15.70 4.15
N ALA A 199 12.84 15.02 3.64
CA ALA A 199 12.46 15.05 2.22
C ALA A 199 12.05 16.47 1.76
N MET A 200 11.29 17.20 2.57
CA MET A 200 10.90 18.58 2.30
C MET A 200 12.12 19.51 2.26
N GLN A 201 13.03 19.37 3.22
CA GLN A 201 14.28 20.14 3.28
C GLN A 201 15.18 19.83 2.09
N TYR A 202 15.30 18.57 1.69
CA TYR A 202 16.02 18.18 0.48
C TYR A 202 15.46 18.89 -0.76
N LEU A 203 14.14 18.87 -0.97
CA LEU A 203 13.50 19.56 -2.11
C LEU A 203 13.85 21.05 -2.18
N ALA A 204 13.95 21.73 -1.03
CA ALA A 204 14.31 23.14 -0.96
C ALA A 204 15.74 23.43 -1.43
N THR A 205 16.61 22.41 -1.48
CA THR A 205 17.99 22.52 -2.01
C THR A 205 18.10 22.24 -3.50
N VAL A 206 17.06 21.69 -4.12
CA VAL A 206 17.09 21.28 -5.53
C VAL A 206 17.01 22.50 -6.44
N GLU A 207 18.01 22.66 -7.30
CA GLU A 207 17.99 23.68 -8.35
C GLU A 207 16.75 23.52 -9.24
N GLY A 208 16.06 24.64 -9.50
CA GLY A 208 14.82 24.64 -10.28
C GLY A 208 13.55 24.40 -9.48
N ILE A 209 13.63 24.19 -8.16
CA ILE A 209 12.47 24.19 -7.24
C ILE A 209 12.35 25.54 -6.53
N ASP A 210 11.12 26.06 -6.43
CA ASP A 210 10.82 27.24 -5.59
C ASP A 210 10.61 26.77 -4.15
N ALA A 211 11.65 26.94 -3.31
CA ALA A 211 11.64 26.53 -1.91
C ALA A 211 10.50 27.14 -1.06
N ARG A 212 9.84 28.20 -1.54
CA ARG A 212 8.68 28.82 -0.85
C ARG A 212 7.34 28.20 -1.25
N ARG A 213 7.33 27.29 -2.24
CA ARG A 213 6.14 26.62 -2.78
C ARG A 213 6.31 25.10 -2.75
N VAL A 214 6.63 24.58 -1.57
CA VAL A 214 6.67 23.13 -1.29
C VAL A 214 5.43 22.75 -0.48
N GLY A 215 4.64 21.81 -0.99
CA GLY A 215 3.47 21.24 -0.32
C GLY A 215 3.67 19.79 0.11
N LEU A 216 2.74 19.27 0.89
CA LEU A 216 2.71 17.88 1.34
C LEU A 216 1.39 17.22 0.89
N ILE A 217 1.47 15.99 0.39
CA ILE A 217 0.31 15.20 -0.03
C ILE A 217 0.39 13.86 0.70
N GLY A 218 -0.48 13.67 1.70
CA GLY A 218 -0.49 12.45 2.51
C GLY A 218 -1.67 11.53 2.20
N HIS A 219 -1.40 10.22 2.15
CA HIS A 219 -2.44 9.19 2.09
C HIS A 219 -2.50 8.41 3.41
N SER A 220 -3.70 8.08 3.89
CA SER A 220 -3.90 7.32 5.14
C SER A 220 -3.13 7.96 6.32
N GLU A 221 -2.19 7.25 6.96
CA GLU A 221 -1.29 7.79 8.00
C GLU A 221 -0.51 9.02 7.53
N GLY A 222 -0.12 9.09 6.25
CA GLY A 222 0.45 10.29 5.64
C GLY A 222 -0.44 11.52 5.78
N GLY A 223 -1.77 11.35 5.85
CA GLY A 223 -2.73 12.44 6.12
C GLY A 223 -2.66 13.00 7.54
N VAL A 224 -2.13 12.21 8.49
CA VAL A 224 -1.79 12.65 9.85
C VAL A 224 -0.38 13.25 9.89
N ILE A 225 0.57 12.65 9.16
CA ILE A 225 1.96 13.13 9.11
C ILE A 225 2.06 14.51 8.46
N ALA A 226 1.34 14.77 7.37
CA ALA A 226 1.37 16.05 6.66
C ALA A 226 1.15 17.26 7.60
N PRO A 227 0.08 17.33 8.43
CA PRO A 227 -0.09 18.42 9.38
C PRO A 227 0.86 18.40 10.59
N MET A 228 1.57 17.29 10.87
CA MET A 228 2.63 17.29 11.89
C MET A 228 3.88 18.05 11.43
N VAL A 229 4.10 18.14 10.12
CA VAL A 229 5.26 18.80 9.50
C VAL A 229 4.95 20.25 9.05
N ALA A 230 3.69 20.54 8.71
CA ALA A 230 3.24 21.79 8.07
C ALA A 230 3.30 23.05 8.96
#